data_AF-A0A7S2R1V1-F1
#
_entry.id   AF-A0A7S2R1V1-F1
#
_cell.length_a   1.000
_cell.length_b   1.000
_cell.length_c   1.000
_cell.angle_alpha   90.00
_cell.angle_beta   90.00
_cell.angle_gamma   90.00
#
_symmetry.space_group_name_H-M   'P 1'
#
loop_
_entity.id
_entity.type
_entity.pdbx_description
1 polymer ?
#
loop_
_entity_poly.entity_id
_entity_poly.type
_entity_poly.pdbx_seq_one_letter_code
_entity_poly.pdbx_strand_id
1 'polypeptide(L)'
;ERSMAEDLDARDSVLASSHDLITGLLQPGEYYEKFYNVKRCTGLEVRQALLLWCQNAVYVIDGFELTDGEGLEGKINRLEKSTSTFHVNLRPHDFSGDPSEDNGDVGTMSSRNDDEKVGTEKQKNKEQSGQANSDDDITYQHRSQRLAFRDIYSVYRRRYQLQQNALEFYDIHRNGILIAFSSNSDREEVLSKVLSSPLSNSIFSSNVLGSGTAMNYHKFMNSLRYKMTNQWLQGKITNFDFIMHLNNFAGRSYNDLTQYPVFPWVIADYESEELDLNDPKTFRDFSKPMGAQNEARAQQFRERYEALEGNYINEDEPPPFHYGTHYSCAAYVLYYLMRLEPFSRLALSLQGGRFDVSDRLFHNIGSSWRSASSENLQDVRELIPEFFYLPEFLVNSNMFDFGTTQLGKTVHHVTLPKWAKGDPNRFIRLNRMDLESDYV
;
A
#
# COMPACT_ATOMS: atom_id res chain seq x y z
N GLU A 1 69.17 18.28 4.15
CA GLU A 1 68.10 18.07 5.14
C GLU A 1 66.74 18.34 4.50
N ARG A 2 66.12 17.32 3.92
CA ARG A 2 64.71 17.26 3.50
C ARG A 2 64.44 15.85 3.01
N SER A 3 64.08 14.97 3.95
CA SER A 3 63.51 13.64 3.72
C SER A 3 63.16 13.09 5.10
N MET A 4 61.96 13.44 5.59
CA MET A 4 61.25 12.83 6.72
C MET A 4 59.94 13.60 6.90
N ALA A 5 59.00 13.43 5.97
CA ALA A 5 57.64 13.94 6.10
C ALA A 5 56.67 13.24 5.13
N GLU A 6 56.79 11.94 4.94
CA GLU A 6 55.82 11.13 4.18
C GLU A 6 55.75 9.75 4.84
N ASP A 7 55.06 9.62 5.98
CA ASP A 7 54.70 8.30 6.52
C ASP A 7 53.65 8.37 7.66
N LEU A 8 52.62 9.22 7.52
CA LEU A 8 51.56 9.33 8.56
C LEU A 8 50.13 9.49 8.04
N ASP A 9 49.83 9.11 6.79
CA ASP A 9 48.44 9.20 6.29
C ASP A 9 47.89 7.94 5.59
N ALA A 10 48.45 6.77 5.89
CA ALA A 10 47.82 5.49 5.60
C ALA A 10 47.05 4.99 6.83
N ARG A 11 45.99 5.72 7.23
CA ARG A 11 44.92 5.09 8.02
C ARG A 11 44.03 4.36 7.02
N ASP A 12 44.29 3.06 6.86
CA ASP A 12 43.33 2.13 6.29
C ASP A 12 41.97 2.36 6.97
N SER A 13 41.04 3.01 6.27
CA SER A 13 39.63 2.95 6.62
C SER A 13 39.17 1.54 6.26
N VAL A 14 39.47 0.56 7.12
CA VAL A 14 38.91 -0.78 7.01
C VAL A 14 37.40 -0.60 7.14
N LEU A 15 36.70 -0.64 6.00
CA LEU A 15 35.25 -0.71 5.98
C LEU A 15 34.88 -1.88 6.91
N ALA A 16 34.17 -1.59 8.00
CA ALA A 16 33.72 -2.63 8.95
C ALA A 16 33.10 -3.79 8.17
N SER A 17 33.25 -5.05 8.59
CA SER A 17 32.63 -6.16 7.86
C SER A 17 31.10 -6.13 7.99
N SER A 18 30.35 -6.80 7.11
CA SER A 18 28.88 -6.93 7.27
C SER A 18 28.51 -7.56 8.60
N HIS A 19 29.32 -8.52 9.07
CA HIS A 19 29.19 -9.12 10.38
C HIS A 19 29.32 -8.08 11.51
N ASP A 20 30.36 -7.24 11.49
CA ASP A 20 30.60 -6.23 12.53
C ASP A 20 29.50 -5.16 12.57
N LEU A 21 28.99 -4.75 11.40
CA LEU A 21 27.87 -3.82 11.35
C LEU A 21 26.59 -4.43 11.94
N ILE A 22 26.25 -5.66 11.56
CA ILE A 22 25.02 -6.32 12.02
C ILE A 22 25.09 -6.59 13.53
N THR A 23 26.21 -7.13 14.01
CA THR A 23 26.39 -7.42 15.45
C THR A 23 26.47 -6.13 16.27
N GLY A 24 27.06 -5.06 15.74
CA GLY A 24 27.07 -3.73 16.37
C GLY A 24 25.69 -3.08 16.50
N LEU A 25 24.68 -3.54 15.77
CA LEU A 25 23.29 -3.07 15.87
C LEU A 25 22.48 -3.81 16.94
N LEU A 26 22.99 -4.91 17.50
CA LEU A 26 22.35 -5.65 18.58
C LEU A 26 22.61 -4.99 19.94
N GLN A 27 21.66 -5.12 20.87
CA GLN A 27 21.88 -4.66 22.24
C GLN A 27 23.00 -5.49 22.92
N PRO A 28 23.77 -4.88 23.84
CA PRO A 28 24.82 -5.60 24.56
C PRO A 28 24.29 -6.86 25.25
N GLY A 29 24.93 -7.99 24.98
CA GLY A 29 24.56 -9.30 25.55
C GLY A 29 23.47 -10.05 24.79
N GLU A 30 22.85 -9.46 23.76
CA GLU A 30 21.98 -10.20 22.84
C GLU A 30 22.82 -10.83 21.73
N TYR A 31 22.47 -12.07 21.38
CA TYR A 31 23.00 -12.79 20.22
C TYR A 31 21.84 -13.38 19.43
N TYR A 32 22.05 -13.56 18.13
CA TYR A 32 21.05 -14.18 17.27
C TYR A 32 21.21 -15.71 17.31
N GLU A 33 20.09 -16.41 17.20
CA GLU A 33 20.03 -17.87 17.14
C GLU A 33 19.66 -18.35 15.74
N LYS A 34 18.79 -17.61 15.05
CA LYS A 34 18.36 -17.89 13.67
C LYS A 34 18.29 -16.62 12.85
N PHE A 35 18.31 -16.81 11.54
CA PHE A 35 18.49 -15.76 10.57
C PHE A 35 17.64 -16.03 9.33
N TYR A 36 17.00 -15.01 8.79
CA TYR A 36 16.12 -15.14 7.62
C TYR A 36 16.29 -13.97 6.66
N ASN A 37 16.40 -14.25 5.36
CA ASN A 37 16.20 -13.23 4.33
C ASN A 37 14.72 -12.87 4.26
N VAL A 38 14.42 -11.58 4.38
CA VAL A 38 13.07 -11.06 4.37
C VAL A 38 12.98 -9.77 3.57
N LYS A 39 11.76 -9.30 3.36
CA LYS A 39 11.47 -7.96 2.84
C LYS A 39 10.66 -7.21 3.88
N ARG A 40 11.09 -6.00 4.21
CA ARG A 40 10.31 -5.09 5.06
C ARG A 40 9.49 -4.16 4.18
N CYS A 41 8.18 -4.14 4.39
CA CYS A 41 7.25 -3.33 3.61
C CYS A 41 6.86 -2.07 4.39
N THR A 42 6.86 -0.91 3.74
CA THR A 42 6.41 0.37 4.31
C THR A 42 5.76 1.23 3.23
N GLY A 43 4.43 1.19 3.19
CA GLY A 43 3.66 1.87 2.17
C GLY A 43 3.84 1.20 0.80
N LEU A 44 4.51 1.89 -0.11
CA LEU A 44 4.95 1.31 -1.40
C LEU A 44 6.41 0.86 -1.36
N GLU A 45 7.22 1.35 -0.42
CA GLU A 45 8.63 0.99 -0.34
C GLU A 45 8.78 -0.43 0.20
N VAL A 46 9.54 -1.25 -0.51
CA VAL A 46 9.90 -2.59 -0.08
C VAL A 46 11.41 -2.67 -0.05
N ARG A 47 11.96 -3.04 1.10
CA ARG A 47 13.40 -3.12 1.31
C ARG A 47 13.79 -4.55 1.63
N GLN A 48 14.84 -5.04 0.98
CA GLN A 48 15.47 -6.28 1.40
C GLN A 48 16.05 -6.07 2.81
N ALA A 49 15.85 -7.05 3.67
CA ALA A 49 16.26 -6.97 5.06
C ALA A 49 16.61 -8.36 5.59
N LEU A 50 17.30 -8.36 6.72
CA LEU A 50 17.60 -9.55 7.50
C LEU A 50 16.72 -9.55 8.74
N LEU A 51 16.09 -10.68 9.02
CA LEU A 51 15.42 -10.93 10.29
C LEU A 51 16.32 -11.79 11.17
N LEU A 52 16.74 -11.25 12.31
CA LEU A 52 17.53 -11.96 13.30
C LEU A 52 16.64 -12.33 14.48
N TRP A 53 16.50 -13.63 14.71
CA TRP A 53 15.81 -14.18 15.86
C TRP A 53 16.78 -14.21 17.04
N CYS A 54 16.49 -13.47 18.11
CA CYS A 54 17.31 -13.42 19.32
C CYS A 54 16.51 -13.96 20.53
N GLN A 55 17.18 -14.17 21.66
CA GLN A 55 16.58 -14.75 22.85
C GLN A 55 15.34 -13.99 23.37
N ASN A 56 15.35 -12.65 23.33
CA ASN A 56 14.30 -11.79 23.90
C ASN A 56 13.66 -10.81 22.89
N ALA A 57 14.09 -10.87 21.63
CA ALA A 57 13.68 -9.93 20.60
C ALA A 57 13.85 -10.49 19.19
N VAL A 58 13.19 -9.83 18.24
CA VAL A 58 13.49 -9.96 16.80
C VAL A 58 14.05 -8.65 16.30
N TYR A 59 15.11 -8.71 15.50
CA TYR A 59 15.64 -7.55 14.79
C TYR A 59 15.33 -7.65 13.31
N VAL A 60 14.96 -6.52 12.70
CA VAL A 60 14.85 -6.38 11.25
C VAL A 60 15.83 -5.31 10.80
N ILE A 61 16.80 -5.70 9.98
CA ILE A 61 17.91 -4.83 9.56
C ILE A 61 17.88 -4.69 8.04
N ASP A 62 17.64 -3.46 7.57
CA ASP A 62 17.55 -3.14 6.14
C ASP A 62 18.92 -3.17 5.43
N GLY A 63 18.87 -3.45 4.12
CA GLY A 63 20.00 -3.21 3.22
C GLY A 63 21.05 -4.31 3.20
N PHE A 64 20.68 -5.50 3.69
CA PHE A 64 21.53 -6.68 3.69
C PHE A 64 20.79 -7.89 3.15
N GLU A 65 21.53 -8.80 2.53
CA GLU A 65 21.04 -10.08 2.03
C GLU A 65 22.10 -11.16 2.22
N LEU A 66 21.69 -12.30 2.78
CA LEU A 66 22.53 -13.50 2.82
C LEU A 66 22.45 -14.21 1.48
N THR A 67 23.60 -14.42 0.84
CA THR A 67 23.66 -14.99 -0.53
C THR A 67 24.23 -16.40 -0.59
N ASP A 68 25.07 -16.77 0.37
CA ASP A 68 25.68 -18.10 0.45
C ASP A 68 26.04 -18.43 1.91
N GLY A 69 26.09 -19.71 2.26
CA GLY A 69 26.30 -20.19 3.62
C GLY A 69 25.10 -19.98 4.56
N GLU A 70 25.33 -20.18 5.86
CA GLU A 70 24.28 -20.08 6.88
C GLU A 70 24.60 -19.01 7.93
N GLY A 71 23.59 -18.24 8.33
CA GLY A 71 23.73 -17.23 9.39
C GLY A 71 24.71 -16.10 9.07
N LEU A 72 25.34 -15.53 10.10
CA LEU A 72 26.32 -14.45 9.93
C LEU A 72 27.72 -14.94 9.49
N GLU A 73 27.95 -16.25 9.49
CA GLU A 73 29.18 -16.86 8.95
C GLU A 73 29.12 -16.99 7.43
N GLY A 74 27.93 -16.89 6.84
CA GLY A 74 27.72 -16.87 5.40
C GLY A 74 28.09 -15.53 4.74
N LYS A 75 28.05 -15.52 3.41
CA LYS A 75 28.34 -14.34 2.60
C LYS A 75 27.15 -13.37 2.60
N ILE A 76 27.29 -12.26 3.34
CA ILE A 76 26.29 -11.19 3.43
C ILE A 76 26.67 -10.02 2.54
N ASN A 77 25.84 -9.76 1.54
CA ASN A 77 25.99 -8.62 0.66
C ASN A 77 25.31 -7.40 1.26
N ARG A 78 25.99 -6.25 1.15
CA ARG A 78 25.36 -4.93 1.33
C ARG A 78 24.72 -4.55 0.02
N LEU A 79 23.47 -4.14 0.11
CA LEU A 79 22.73 -3.72 -1.07
C LEU A 79 22.93 -2.21 -1.25
N GLU A 80 22.89 -1.76 -2.50
CA GLU A 80 22.82 -0.34 -2.79
C GLU A 80 21.40 0.17 -2.61
N LYS A 81 21.27 1.45 -2.27
CA LYS A 81 19.95 2.09 -2.13
C LYS A 81 19.21 1.99 -3.46
N SER A 82 18.21 1.13 -3.54
CA SER A 82 17.38 1.06 -4.73
C SER A 82 16.59 2.38 -4.81
N THR A 83 16.79 3.14 -5.88
CA THR A 83 15.79 4.12 -6.31
C THR A 83 14.54 3.31 -6.63
N SER A 84 13.55 3.33 -5.74
CA SER A 84 12.33 2.55 -5.91
C SER A 84 11.62 3.00 -7.19
N THR A 85 11.77 2.24 -8.28
CA THR A 85 10.91 2.35 -9.45
C THR A 85 9.68 1.49 -9.19
N PHE A 86 8.56 2.15 -8.89
CA PHE A 86 7.30 1.46 -8.69
C PHE A 86 6.77 0.98 -10.05
N HIS A 87 6.90 -0.31 -10.34
CA HIS A 87 6.14 -0.93 -11.43
C HIS A 87 4.70 -1.16 -10.96
N VAL A 88 3.89 -0.11 -11.00
CA VAL A 88 2.43 -0.27 -11.02
C VAL A 88 2.06 -0.48 -12.48
N ASN A 89 1.47 -1.63 -12.80
CA ASN A 89 0.84 -1.86 -14.11
C ASN A 89 -0.39 -0.95 -14.23
N LEU A 90 -0.17 0.33 -14.52
CA LEU A 90 -1.19 1.18 -15.09
C LEU A 90 -1.35 0.71 -16.55
N ARG A 91 -2.54 0.25 -16.94
CA ARG A 91 -2.80 -0.03 -18.35
C ARG A 91 -2.48 1.25 -19.15
N PRO A 92 -1.73 1.16 -20.26
CA PRO A 92 -1.55 2.29 -21.17
C PRO A 92 -2.91 2.77 -21.67
N HIS A 93 -3.11 4.08 -21.65
CA HIS A 93 -4.33 4.75 -22.07
C HIS A 93 -4.14 5.28 -23.50
N ASP A 94 -4.27 4.41 -24.50
CA ASP A 94 -4.42 4.86 -25.88
C ASP A 94 -5.91 4.80 -26.23
N PHE A 95 -6.61 5.92 -26.06
CA PHE A 95 -7.87 6.21 -26.75
C PHE A 95 -8.07 7.73 -26.77
N SER A 96 -7.51 8.38 -27.78
CA SER A 96 -8.10 9.58 -28.37
C SER A 96 -9.23 9.12 -29.29
N GLY A 97 -10.47 9.19 -28.83
CA GLY A 97 -11.62 9.00 -29.70
C GLY A 97 -11.82 10.22 -30.59
N ASP A 98 -11.96 10.00 -31.89
CA ASP A 98 -12.71 10.88 -32.79
C ASP A 98 -13.82 10.01 -33.43
N PRO A 99 -15.08 10.47 -33.52
CA PRO A 99 -16.20 9.62 -33.89
C PRO A 99 -16.56 9.79 -35.38
N SER A 100 -16.17 8.83 -36.22
CA SER A 100 -16.81 8.64 -37.52
C SER A 100 -16.41 7.32 -38.21
N GLU A 101 -17.45 6.58 -38.60
CA GLU A 101 -17.52 5.65 -39.76
C GLU A 101 -16.96 4.21 -39.64
N ASP A 102 -17.90 3.31 -39.34
CA ASP A 102 -18.25 2.06 -40.04
C ASP A 102 -17.38 1.60 -41.25
N ASN A 103 -16.81 0.39 -41.18
CA ASN A 103 -17.13 -0.76 -42.05
C ASN A 103 -16.20 -1.97 -41.82
N GLY A 104 -16.70 -3.15 -42.14
CA GLY A 104 -16.07 -4.46 -41.93
C GLY A 104 -14.75 -4.67 -42.70
N ASP A 105 -13.95 -5.65 -42.28
CA ASP A 105 -13.78 -6.95 -42.97
C ASP A 105 -12.59 -7.73 -42.38
N VAL A 106 -12.66 -9.05 -42.55
CA VAL A 106 -11.78 -10.11 -42.07
C VAL A 106 -10.46 -10.15 -42.86
N GLY A 107 -9.32 -10.43 -42.19
CA GLY A 107 -8.05 -10.63 -42.90
C GLY A 107 -6.89 -11.15 -42.06
N THR A 108 -6.80 -12.47 -41.93
CA THR A 108 -5.58 -13.25 -41.60
C THR A 108 -4.41 -12.93 -42.57
N MET A 109 -3.18 -12.72 -42.07
CA MET A 109 -1.96 -13.44 -42.52
C MET A 109 -0.64 -13.00 -41.86
N SER A 110 0.08 -14.04 -41.42
CA SER A 110 1.54 -14.33 -41.40
C SER A 110 2.62 -13.26 -41.54
N SER A 111 3.57 -13.34 -40.59
CA SER A 111 5.06 -13.32 -40.70
C SER A 111 5.76 -12.53 -41.81
N ARG A 112 6.75 -11.72 -41.40
CA ARG A 112 8.19 -11.92 -41.71
C ARG A 112 9.07 -10.83 -41.09
N ASN A 113 10.24 -11.27 -40.63
CA ASN A 113 11.41 -10.45 -40.33
C ASN A 113 11.89 -9.73 -41.58
N ASP A 114 12.48 -8.54 -41.42
CA ASP A 114 13.71 -8.17 -42.12
C ASP A 114 14.43 -7.02 -41.38
N ASP A 115 15.73 -7.21 -41.24
CA ASP A 115 16.72 -6.31 -40.65
C ASP A 115 17.18 -5.20 -41.63
N GLU A 116 17.84 -4.19 -41.04
CA GLU A 116 18.71 -3.16 -41.63
C GLU A 116 18.10 -1.96 -42.38
N LYS A 117 18.25 -0.76 -41.80
CA LYS A 117 19.37 0.14 -42.18
C LYS A 117 19.51 1.37 -41.30
N VAL A 118 20.78 1.60 -40.97
CA VAL A 118 21.37 2.72 -40.24
C VAL A 118 21.29 4.02 -41.04
N GLY A 119 20.82 5.09 -40.42
CA GLY A 119 20.89 6.46 -40.90
C GLY A 119 21.40 7.38 -39.79
N THR A 120 22.68 7.75 -39.89
CA THR A 120 23.40 8.69 -39.03
C THR A 120 22.89 10.14 -39.16
N GLU A 121 22.50 10.77 -38.05
CA GLU A 121 22.56 12.23 -37.91
C GLU A 121 23.31 12.66 -36.64
N LYS A 122 24.27 13.55 -36.87
CA LYS A 122 25.22 14.09 -35.90
C LYS A 122 24.56 15.20 -35.08
N GLN A 123 24.59 15.10 -33.75
CA GLN A 123 24.50 16.28 -32.88
C GLN A 123 25.80 16.47 -32.10
N LYS A 124 26.28 17.72 -32.14
CA LYS A 124 27.56 18.20 -31.61
C LYS A 124 27.57 18.20 -30.09
N ASN A 125 28.51 17.46 -29.50
CA ASN A 125 28.89 17.61 -28.10
C ASN A 125 29.58 18.96 -27.89
N LYS A 126 29.11 19.71 -26.90
CA LYS A 126 29.80 20.87 -26.32
C LYS A 126 30.21 20.45 -24.92
N GLU A 127 31.49 20.07 -24.77
CA GLU A 127 32.09 19.74 -23.50
C GLU A 127 32.12 21.00 -22.60
N GLN A 128 31.48 20.90 -21.43
CA GLN A 128 31.80 21.74 -20.29
C GLN A 128 32.30 20.84 -19.17
N SER A 129 33.58 21.02 -18.86
CA SER A 129 34.29 20.45 -17.73
C SER A 129 33.64 20.89 -16.41
N GLY A 130 32.94 19.96 -15.75
CA GLY A 130 32.53 20.05 -14.35
C GLY A 130 33.07 18.82 -13.64
N GLN A 131 33.67 19.03 -12.46
CA GLN A 131 34.38 18.04 -11.66
C GLN A 131 33.60 16.73 -11.51
N ALA A 132 34.28 15.60 -11.77
CA ALA A 132 33.84 14.29 -11.32
C ALA A 132 33.83 14.30 -9.79
N ASN A 133 32.65 14.49 -9.20
CA ASN A 133 32.42 14.04 -7.84
C ASN A 133 32.47 12.51 -7.87
N SER A 134 33.29 11.94 -7.00
CA SER A 134 33.30 10.51 -6.69
C SER A 134 31.89 10.05 -6.30
N ASP A 135 31.27 9.25 -7.17
CA ASP A 135 30.00 8.56 -6.93
C ASP A 135 30.16 7.33 -5.99
N ASP A 136 31.26 7.25 -5.25
CA ASP A 136 31.47 6.21 -4.24
C ASP A 136 30.92 6.67 -2.88
N ASP A 137 30.10 5.80 -2.29
CA ASP A 137 29.51 5.84 -0.95
C ASP A 137 28.22 6.64 -0.72
N ILE A 138 27.10 6.12 -1.26
CA ILE A 138 25.84 6.13 -0.51
C ILE A 138 25.36 4.68 -0.33
N THR A 139 26.08 3.93 0.51
CA THR A 139 25.56 2.69 1.12
C THR A 139 24.30 3.04 1.96
N TYR A 140 23.32 2.14 2.08
CA TYR A 140 22.11 2.41 2.87
C TYR A 140 22.46 2.98 4.26
N GLN A 141 21.71 3.98 4.74
CA GLN A 141 21.54 4.11 6.19
C GLN A 141 20.82 2.84 6.67
N HIS A 142 21.59 1.90 7.21
CA HIS A 142 21.10 0.63 7.72
C HIS A 142 20.15 0.89 8.89
N ARG A 143 18.85 0.84 8.62
CA ARG A 143 17.83 0.97 9.64
C ARG A 143 17.67 -0.38 10.33
N SER A 144 17.88 -0.38 11.64
CA SER A 144 17.57 -1.52 12.51
C SER A 144 16.28 -1.24 13.27
N GLN A 145 15.38 -2.22 13.31
CA GLN A 145 14.17 -2.19 14.13
C GLN A 145 14.20 -3.39 15.07
N ARG A 146 14.20 -3.11 16.38
CA ARG A 146 14.16 -4.11 17.43
C ARG A 146 12.73 -4.26 17.95
N LEU A 147 12.21 -5.48 17.91
CA LEU A 147 10.92 -5.87 18.48
C LEU A 147 11.17 -6.79 19.68
N ALA A 148 11.15 -6.25 20.89
CA ALA A 148 11.25 -7.06 22.10
C ALA A 148 9.97 -7.89 22.28
N PHE A 149 10.08 -9.17 22.66
CA PHE A 149 8.89 -10.03 22.84
C PHE A 149 7.90 -9.50 23.87
N ARG A 150 8.41 -8.87 24.94
CA ARG A 150 7.58 -8.19 25.94
C ARG A 150 6.75 -7.02 25.38
N ASP A 151 7.22 -6.41 24.30
CA ASP A 151 6.60 -5.22 23.69
C ASP A 151 5.71 -5.60 22.50
N ILE A 152 5.70 -6.87 22.07
CA ILE A 152 4.77 -7.38 21.06
C ILE A 152 3.37 -7.47 21.68
N TYR A 153 2.44 -6.70 21.11
CA TYR A 153 1.03 -6.79 21.45
C TYR A 153 0.30 -7.84 20.62
N SER A 154 0.54 -7.86 19.31
CA SER A 154 -0.10 -8.82 18.40
C SER A 154 0.77 -9.07 17.17
N VAL A 155 0.52 -10.20 16.52
CA VAL A 155 1.14 -10.63 15.27
C VAL A 155 0.03 -11.24 14.42
N TYR A 156 0.00 -10.86 13.15
CA TYR A 156 -1.00 -11.36 12.21
C TYR A 156 -0.35 -11.99 10.99
N ARG A 157 -0.93 -13.10 10.53
CA ARG A 157 -0.67 -13.64 9.19
C ARG A 157 -1.14 -12.64 8.14
N ARG A 158 -0.26 -12.34 7.18
CA ARG A 158 -0.53 -11.44 6.06
C ARG A 158 -0.17 -12.11 4.74
N ARG A 159 -0.71 -11.53 3.67
CA ARG A 159 -0.28 -11.83 2.31
C ARG A 159 0.61 -10.71 1.81
N TYR A 160 1.61 -11.06 1.02
CA TYR A 160 2.39 -10.12 0.24
C TYR A 160 2.36 -10.57 -1.21
N GLN A 161 1.97 -9.67 -2.14
CA GLN A 161 1.74 -10.02 -3.54
C GLN A 161 0.83 -11.25 -3.70
N LEU A 162 -0.25 -11.30 -2.91
CA LEU A 162 -1.22 -12.40 -2.82
C LEU A 162 -0.68 -13.74 -2.29
N GLN A 163 0.61 -13.83 -1.95
CA GLN A 163 1.22 -15.03 -1.37
C GLN A 163 1.12 -15.03 0.16
N GLN A 164 0.86 -16.19 0.76
CA GLN A 164 0.70 -16.36 2.23
C GLN A 164 2.06 -16.43 2.95
N ASN A 165 2.94 -15.46 2.70
CA ASN A 165 4.33 -15.46 3.15
C ASN A 165 4.69 -14.25 4.02
N ALA A 166 3.73 -13.51 4.60
CA ALA A 166 4.05 -12.35 5.42
C ALA A 166 3.50 -12.43 6.86
N LEU A 167 4.15 -11.71 7.78
CA LEU A 167 3.67 -11.41 9.13
C LEU A 167 3.67 -9.90 9.36
N GLU A 168 2.68 -9.42 10.10
CA GLU A 168 2.66 -8.06 10.60
C GLU A 168 2.64 -8.06 12.11
N PHE A 169 3.66 -7.45 12.70
CA PHE A 169 3.82 -7.29 14.14
C PHE A 169 3.32 -5.93 14.56
N TYR A 170 2.56 -5.88 15.65
CA TYR A 170 2.18 -4.64 16.31
C TYR A 170 2.72 -4.62 17.73
N ASP A 171 3.37 -3.52 18.08
CA ASP A 171 3.83 -3.29 19.44
C ASP A 171 2.69 -2.79 20.35
N ILE A 172 3.01 -2.61 21.64
CA ILE A 172 2.11 -2.03 22.65
C ILE A 172 1.67 -0.59 22.33
N HIS A 173 2.41 0.12 21.47
CA HIS A 173 2.09 1.47 21.00
C HIS A 173 1.32 1.48 19.67
N ARG A 174 0.95 0.30 19.14
CA ARG A 174 0.24 0.10 17.87
C ARG A 174 1.06 0.43 16.62
N ASN A 175 2.38 0.53 16.71
CA ASN A 175 3.23 0.63 15.53
C ASN A 175 3.30 -0.74 14.84
N GLY A 176 2.99 -0.77 13.55
CA GLY A 176 2.99 -1.99 12.74
C GLY A 176 4.29 -2.16 11.95
N ILE A 177 4.85 -3.37 11.92
CA ILE A 177 5.97 -3.75 11.05
C ILE A 177 5.55 -4.95 10.21
N LEU A 178 5.43 -4.74 8.90
CA LEU A 178 5.10 -5.79 7.92
C LEU A 178 6.37 -6.38 7.31
N ILE A 179 6.50 -7.71 7.42
CA ILE A 179 7.66 -8.48 6.98
C ILE A 179 7.17 -9.61 6.08
N ALA A 180 7.65 -9.64 4.84
CA ALA A 180 7.44 -10.74 3.91
C ALA A 180 8.66 -11.66 3.88
N PHE A 181 8.42 -12.96 4.01
CA PHE A 181 9.42 -14.01 4.03
C PHE A 181 9.58 -14.61 2.63
N SER A 182 10.74 -15.19 2.36
CA SER A 182 11.00 -15.90 1.10
C SER A 182 10.10 -17.13 0.91
N SER A 183 9.65 -17.76 2.00
CA SER A 183 8.79 -18.94 1.96
C SER A 183 7.66 -18.90 3.00
N ASN A 184 6.58 -19.63 2.71
CA ASN A 184 5.50 -19.86 3.68
C ASN A 184 6.00 -20.64 4.92
N SER A 185 6.96 -21.54 4.73
CA SER A 185 7.54 -22.36 5.81
C SER A 185 8.26 -21.50 6.84
N ASP A 186 9.14 -20.59 6.41
CA ASP A 186 9.88 -19.69 7.31
C ASP A 186 8.92 -18.80 8.10
N ARG A 187 7.88 -18.31 7.40
CA ARG A 187 6.84 -17.48 7.98
C ARG A 187 6.08 -18.22 9.10
N GLU A 188 5.73 -19.49 8.90
CA GLU A 188 5.07 -20.30 9.93
C GLU A 188 6.02 -20.70 11.06
N GLU A 189 7.29 -20.99 10.77
CA GLU A 189 8.30 -21.27 11.79
C GLU A 189 8.45 -20.06 12.74
N VAL A 190 8.65 -18.87 12.18
CA VAL A 190 8.81 -17.63 12.97
C VAL A 190 7.54 -17.34 13.77
N LEU A 191 6.35 -17.48 13.17
CA LEU A 191 5.09 -17.32 13.92
C LEU A 191 5.01 -18.29 15.10
N SER A 192 5.33 -19.57 14.88
CA SER A 192 5.27 -20.60 15.92
C SER A 192 6.20 -20.26 17.10
N LYS A 193 7.42 -19.80 16.81
CA LYS A 193 8.37 -19.37 17.84
C LYS A 193 7.90 -18.14 18.61
N VAL A 194 7.36 -17.14 17.92
CA VAL A 194 6.79 -15.92 18.56
C VAL A 194 5.69 -16.31 19.53
N LEU A 195 4.76 -17.17 19.12
CA LEU A 195 3.65 -17.62 19.96
C LEU A 195 4.08 -18.53 21.12
N SER A 196 5.28 -19.11 21.04
CA SER A 196 5.89 -19.91 22.12
C SER A 196 6.77 -19.07 23.05
N SER A 197 7.00 -17.80 22.74
CA SER A 197 7.83 -16.88 23.52
C SER A 197 7.03 -16.21 24.65
N PRO A 198 7.69 -15.68 25.69
CA PRO A 198 7.01 -14.95 26.76
C PRO A 198 6.49 -13.58 26.28
N LEU A 199 5.22 -13.54 25.87
CA LEU A 199 4.53 -12.36 25.33
C LEU A 199 3.68 -11.64 26.39
N SER A 200 4.31 -11.03 27.40
CA SER A 200 3.62 -10.48 28.60
C SER A 200 2.49 -9.49 28.31
N ASN A 201 2.63 -8.64 27.30
CA ASN A 201 1.66 -7.60 26.95
C ASN A 201 0.78 -7.97 25.75
N SER A 202 0.84 -9.23 25.30
CA SER A 202 0.15 -9.66 24.09
C SER A 202 -1.27 -10.15 24.35
N ILE A 203 -2.11 -9.99 23.33
CA ILE A 203 -3.41 -10.66 23.22
C ILE A 203 -3.29 -12.20 23.18
N PHE A 204 -2.08 -12.71 22.96
CA PHE A 204 -1.76 -14.14 22.97
C PHE A 204 -1.14 -14.61 24.29
N SER A 205 -1.04 -13.74 25.31
CA SER A 205 -0.46 -14.13 26.60
C SER A 205 -1.26 -15.24 27.28
N SER A 206 -0.57 -16.16 27.96
CA SER A 206 -1.21 -17.26 28.71
C SER A 206 -2.19 -16.75 29.77
N ASN A 207 -1.90 -15.59 30.38
CA ASN A 207 -2.79 -14.92 31.34
C ASN A 207 -4.13 -14.50 30.73
N VAL A 208 -4.14 -14.11 29.45
CA VAL A 208 -5.38 -13.74 28.72
C VAL A 208 -6.17 -14.99 28.31
N LEU A 209 -5.52 -16.13 28.14
CA LEU A 209 -6.11 -17.35 27.59
C LEU A 209 -6.48 -18.39 28.65
N GLY A 210 -5.97 -18.25 29.87
CA GLY A 210 -6.26 -19.13 31.01
C GLY A 210 -5.80 -20.59 30.83
N SER A 211 -4.87 -20.88 29.90
CA SER A 211 -4.42 -22.25 29.61
C SER A 211 -2.90 -22.35 29.42
N GLY A 212 -2.30 -23.42 29.97
CA GLY A 212 -0.89 -23.78 29.76
C GLY A 212 -0.60 -24.58 28.49
N THR A 213 -1.58 -24.72 27.60
CA THR A 213 -1.43 -25.40 26.29
C THR A 213 -0.86 -24.48 25.23
N ALA A 214 -0.02 -25.01 24.33
CA ALA A 214 0.49 -24.27 23.17
C ALA A 214 -0.63 -23.56 22.38
N MET A 215 -0.39 -22.30 22.02
CA MET A 215 -1.36 -21.47 21.32
C MET A 215 -1.68 -22.02 19.93
N ASN A 216 -2.96 -22.30 19.66
CA ASN A 216 -3.44 -22.55 18.30
C ASN A 216 -3.91 -21.24 17.67
N TYR A 217 -3.07 -20.66 16.81
CA TYR A 217 -3.33 -19.38 16.14
C TYR A 217 -4.68 -19.36 15.40
N HIS A 218 -4.98 -20.41 14.63
CA HIS A 218 -6.22 -20.46 13.84
C HIS A 218 -7.47 -20.47 14.73
N LYS A 219 -7.48 -21.28 15.79
CA LYS A 219 -8.58 -21.34 16.76
C LYS A 219 -8.76 -20.00 17.48
N PHE A 220 -7.67 -19.37 17.92
CA PHE A 220 -7.71 -18.07 18.55
C PHE A 220 -8.30 -17.01 17.63
N MET A 221 -7.82 -16.92 16.38
CA MET A 221 -8.31 -15.94 15.41
C MET A 221 -9.79 -16.15 15.06
N ASN A 222 -10.26 -17.40 14.97
CA ASN A 222 -11.68 -17.70 14.82
C ASN A 222 -12.51 -17.20 16.01
N SER A 223 -12.05 -17.46 17.24
CA SER A 223 -12.71 -16.99 18.45
C SER A 223 -12.74 -15.46 18.53
N LEU A 224 -11.63 -14.81 18.14
CA LEU A 224 -11.53 -13.35 18.11
C LEU A 224 -12.50 -12.74 17.09
N ARG A 225 -12.61 -13.31 15.88
CA ARG A 225 -13.62 -12.90 14.89
C ARG A 225 -15.03 -13.00 15.45
N TYR A 226 -15.38 -14.15 16.01
CA TYR A 226 -16.69 -14.37 16.62
C TYR A 226 -16.98 -13.38 17.75
N LYS A 227 -15.99 -13.10 18.61
CA LYS A 227 -16.10 -12.10 19.68
C LYS A 227 -16.38 -10.70 19.13
N MET A 228 -15.64 -10.26 18.10
CA MET A 228 -15.83 -8.94 17.51
C MET A 228 -17.20 -8.81 16.84
N THR A 229 -17.63 -9.83 16.09
CA THR A 229 -18.99 -9.86 15.51
C THR A 229 -20.07 -9.77 16.57
N ASN A 230 -19.95 -10.53 17.67
CA ASN A 230 -20.92 -10.46 18.77
C ASN A 230 -20.93 -9.11 19.49
N GLN A 231 -19.77 -8.46 19.64
CA GLN A 231 -19.72 -7.13 20.22
C GLN A 231 -20.42 -6.10 19.33
N TRP A 232 -20.21 -6.18 18.02
CA TRP A 232 -20.88 -5.32 17.04
C TRP A 232 -22.39 -5.54 17.05
N LEU A 233 -22.86 -6.79 16.98
CA LEU A 233 -24.30 -7.12 17.06
C LEU A 233 -24.97 -6.64 18.37
N GLN A 234 -24.20 -6.45 19.43
CA GLN A 234 -24.67 -5.94 20.72
C GLN A 234 -24.52 -4.42 20.87
N GLY A 235 -24.09 -3.71 19.82
CA GLY A 235 -23.83 -2.26 19.86
C GLY A 235 -22.66 -1.86 20.76
N LYS A 236 -21.75 -2.79 21.08
CA LYS A 236 -20.60 -2.53 21.97
C LYS A 236 -19.38 -1.95 21.24
N ILE A 237 -19.34 -2.09 19.92
CA ILE A 237 -18.35 -1.47 19.04
C ILE A 237 -19.08 -0.83 17.87
N THR A 238 -18.51 0.25 17.35
CA THR A 238 -19.08 1.04 16.24
C THR A 238 -18.98 0.30 14.91
N ASN A 239 -19.77 0.70 13.91
CA ASN A 239 -19.68 0.20 12.54
C ASN A 239 -18.27 0.41 11.99
N PHE A 240 -17.67 1.58 12.24
CA PHE A 240 -16.28 1.85 11.86
C PHE A 240 -15.29 0.87 12.49
N ASP A 241 -15.36 0.65 13.81
CA ASP A 241 -14.43 -0.26 14.50
C ASP A 241 -14.58 -1.69 14.00
N PHE A 242 -15.82 -2.11 13.75
CA PHE A 242 -16.10 -3.42 13.18
C PHE A 242 -15.53 -3.57 11.76
N ILE A 243 -15.72 -2.58 10.88
CA ILE A 243 -15.14 -2.57 9.53
C ILE A 243 -13.60 -2.56 9.60
N MET A 244 -12.99 -1.83 10.53
CA MET A 244 -11.54 -1.88 10.77
C MET A 244 -11.08 -3.29 11.18
N HIS A 245 -11.83 -3.97 12.04
CA HIS A 245 -11.57 -5.37 12.38
C HIS A 245 -11.70 -6.29 11.17
N LEU A 246 -12.73 -6.14 10.34
CA LEU A 246 -12.90 -6.91 9.11
C LEU A 246 -11.73 -6.71 8.14
N ASN A 247 -11.29 -5.48 7.94
CA ASN A 247 -10.11 -5.15 7.14
C ASN A 247 -8.86 -5.87 7.66
N ASN A 248 -8.61 -5.80 8.97
CA ASN A 248 -7.47 -6.47 9.59
C ASN A 248 -7.55 -8.01 9.44
N PHE A 249 -8.72 -8.62 9.68
CA PHE A 249 -8.93 -10.06 9.49
C PHE A 249 -8.78 -10.50 8.02
N ALA A 250 -9.15 -9.63 7.09
CA ALA A 250 -8.93 -9.82 5.67
C ALA A 250 -7.45 -9.66 5.27
N GLY A 251 -6.56 -9.26 6.19
CA GLY A 251 -5.13 -9.09 5.92
C GLY A 251 -4.75 -7.75 5.30
N ARG A 252 -5.65 -6.75 5.37
CA ARG A 252 -5.37 -5.39 4.92
C ARG A 252 -4.54 -4.64 5.96
N SER A 253 -3.68 -3.73 5.49
CA SER A 253 -2.70 -3.03 6.32
C SER A 253 -2.35 -1.64 5.77
N TYR A 254 -2.03 -0.72 6.65
CA TYR A 254 -1.44 0.59 6.32
C TYR A 254 0.01 0.49 5.82
N ASN A 255 0.71 -0.61 6.14
CA ASN A 255 2.09 -0.83 5.72
C ASN A 255 2.24 -1.35 4.28
N ASP A 256 1.13 -1.72 3.62
CA ASP A 256 1.09 -2.12 2.22
C ASP A 256 -0.05 -1.37 1.51
N LEU A 257 0.27 -0.33 0.74
CA LEU A 257 -0.75 0.47 0.04
C LEU A 257 -1.51 -0.34 -1.02
N THR A 258 -0.98 -1.47 -1.48
CA THR A 258 -1.69 -2.34 -2.43
C THR A 258 -2.82 -3.12 -1.77
N GLN A 259 -2.77 -3.26 -0.44
CA GLN A 259 -3.75 -3.95 0.40
C GLN A 259 -4.27 -3.02 1.51
N TYR A 260 -4.46 -1.73 1.21
CA TYR A 260 -4.95 -0.74 2.16
C TYR A 260 -6.36 -1.11 2.69
N PRO A 261 -6.72 -0.69 3.91
CA PRO A 261 -8.09 -0.82 4.41
C PRO A 261 -9.10 -0.15 3.46
N VAL A 262 -10.26 -0.79 3.29
CA VAL A 262 -11.35 -0.33 2.42
C VAL A 262 -12.57 -0.04 3.27
N PHE A 263 -13.20 1.09 2.97
CA PHE A 263 -14.48 1.50 3.53
C PHE A 263 -15.46 1.71 2.39
N PRO A 264 -16.76 1.45 2.63
CA PRO A 264 -17.77 1.72 1.62
C PRO A 264 -17.96 3.23 1.45
N TRP A 265 -18.35 3.67 0.26
CA TRP A 265 -19.17 4.87 0.17
C TRP A 265 -20.44 4.69 1.02
N VAL A 266 -20.93 5.73 1.68
CA VAL A 266 -22.13 5.64 2.53
C VAL A 266 -23.17 6.62 2.02
N ILE A 267 -22.79 7.90 1.93
CA ILE A 267 -23.58 8.97 1.34
C ILE A 267 -23.61 8.85 -0.20
N ALA A 268 -24.79 9.01 -0.78
CA ALA A 268 -25.06 9.16 -2.21
C ALA A 268 -25.44 10.61 -2.61
N ASP A 269 -25.82 11.46 -1.65
CA ASP A 269 -26.16 12.86 -1.88
C ASP A 269 -24.99 13.82 -1.60
N TYR A 270 -24.43 14.39 -2.67
CA TYR A 270 -23.37 15.40 -2.62
C TYR A 270 -23.78 16.74 -3.22
N GLU A 271 -25.07 16.95 -3.50
CA GLU A 271 -25.58 18.12 -4.21
C GLU A 271 -26.50 19.00 -3.36
N SER A 272 -27.23 18.39 -2.41
CA SER A 272 -28.16 19.09 -1.53
C SER A 272 -27.48 20.09 -0.59
N GLU A 273 -28.22 21.14 -0.23
CA GLU A 273 -27.78 22.18 0.71
C GLU A 273 -27.66 21.66 2.16
N GLU A 274 -28.48 20.68 2.52
CA GLU A 274 -28.46 20.01 3.82
C GLU A 274 -28.56 18.49 3.61
N LEU A 275 -28.00 17.73 4.54
CA LEU A 275 -27.97 16.27 4.50
C LEU A 275 -29.04 15.71 5.44
N ASP A 276 -30.02 14.98 4.91
CA ASP A 276 -31.08 14.34 5.71
C ASP A 276 -30.81 12.85 5.92
N LEU A 277 -30.31 12.51 7.10
CA LEU A 277 -29.99 11.11 7.46
C LEU A 277 -31.24 10.23 7.64
N ASN A 278 -32.45 10.77 7.51
CA ASN A 278 -33.69 10.01 7.55
C ASN A 278 -34.25 9.69 6.15
N ASP A 279 -33.70 10.28 5.08
CA ASP A 279 -34.09 9.95 3.70
C ASP A 279 -33.24 8.77 3.20
N PRO A 280 -33.84 7.60 2.88
CA PRO A 280 -33.12 6.48 2.30
C PRO A 280 -32.33 6.83 1.03
N LYS A 281 -32.72 7.88 0.29
CA LYS A 281 -32.01 8.35 -0.91
C LYS A 281 -30.68 9.02 -0.61
N THR A 282 -30.46 9.44 0.63
CA THR A 282 -29.17 9.97 1.08
C THR A 282 -28.10 8.89 1.09
N PHE A 283 -28.48 7.62 1.20
CA PHE A 283 -27.57 6.50 1.31
C PHE A 283 -27.37 5.80 -0.03
N ARG A 284 -26.18 5.22 -0.21
CA ARG A 284 -25.95 4.27 -1.30
C ARG A 284 -26.76 2.98 -1.08
N ASP A 285 -26.92 2.22 -2.15
CA ASP A 285 -27.43 0.86 -2.05
C ASP A 285 -26.30 -0.10 -1.62
N PHE A 286 -26.31 -0.54 -0.36
CA PHE A 286 -25.32 -1.47 0.21
C PHE A 286 -25.43 -2.89 -0.35
N SER A 287 -26.57 -3.26 -0.96
CA SER A 287 -26.74 -4.56 -1.61
C SER A 287 -25.98 -4.66 -2.94
N LYS A 288 -25.51 -3.52 -3.46
CA LYS A 288 -24.85 -3.41 -4.77
C LYS A 288 -23.39 -2.96 -4.64
N PRO A 289 -22.48 -3.47 -5.50
CA PRO A 289 -21.15 -2.89 -5.65
C PRO A 289 -21.22 -1.50 -6.31
N MET A 290 -20.12 -0.74 -6.25
CA MET A 290 -20.04 0.60 -6.87
C MET A 290 -20.46 0.59 -8.34
N GLY A 291 -19.97 -0.37 -9.13
CA GLY A 291 -20.31 -0.51 -10.56
C GLY A 291 -21.81 -0.63 -10.87
N ALA A 292 -22.61 -1.06 -9.89
CA ALA A 292 -24.04 -1.32 -10.05
C ALA A 292 -24.96 -0.29 -9.36
N GLN A 293 -24.43 0.82 -8.83
CA GLN A 293 -25.26 1.87 -8.20
C GLN A 293 -26.22 2.53 -9.20
N ASN A 294 -25.80 2.67 -10.46
CA ASN A 294 -26.64 3.13 -11.57
C ASN A 294 -27.02 1.97 -12.49
N GLU A 295 -28.32 1.80 -12.77
CA GLU A 295 -28.81 0.64 -13.54
C GLU A 295 -28.37 0.65 -15.01
N ALA A 296 -28.33 1.81 -15.66
CA ALA A 296 -27.86 1.90 -17.05
C ALA A 296 -26.38 1.51 -17.16
N ARG A 297 -25.56 1.92 -16.19
CA ARG A 297 -24.16 1.51 -16.11
C ARG A 297 -24.01 0.03 -15.73
N ALA A 298 -24.84 -0.48 -14.81
CA ALA A 298 -24.86 -1.89 -14.45
C ALA A 298 -25.14 -2.78 -15.67
N GLN A 299 -26.07 -2.35 -16.54
CA GLN A 299 -26.39 -3.05 -17.78
C GLN A 299 -25.17 -3.12 -18.72
N GLN A 300 -24.42 -2.02 -18.88
CA GLN A 300 -23.19 -2.03 -19.69
C GLN A 300 -22.13 -3.00 -19.16
N PHE A 301 -22.00 -3.13 -17.83
CA PHE A 301 -21.09 -4.13 -17.24
C PHE A 301 -21.57 -5.57 -17.47
N ARG A 302 -22.89 -5.82 -17.45
CA ARG A 302 -23.46 -7.15 -17.74
C ARG A 302 -23.24 -7.51 -19.21
N GLU A 303 -23.54 -6.61 -20.14
CA GLU A 303 -23.32 -6.81 -21.58
C GLU A 303 -21.85 -7.10 -21.89
N ARG A 304 -20.92 -6.39 -21.24
CA ARG A 304 -19.49 -6.67 -21.37
C ARG A 304 -19.14 -8.07 -20.86
N TYR A 305 -19.67 -8.46 -19.69
CA TYR A 305 -19.43 -9.80 -19.14
C TYR A 305 -19.96 -10.88 -20.08
N GLU A 306 -21.20 -10.74 -20.57
CA GLU A 306 -21.85 -11.67 -21.50
C GLU A 306 -21.06 -11.79 -22.81
N ALA A 307 -20.55 -10.67 -23.34
CA ALA A 307 -19.69 -10.67 -24.52
C ALA A 307 -18.34 -11.37 -24.28
N LEU A 308 -17.74 -11.23 -23.09
CA LEU A 308 -16.52 -11.97 -22.72
C LEU A 308 -16.81 -13.45 -22.55
N GLU A 309 -17.91 -13.81 -21.89
CA GLU A 309 -18.33 -15.19 -21.67
C GLU A 309 -18.64 -15.92 -22.99
N GLY A 310 -19.32 -15.25 -23.93
CA GLY A 310 -19.59 -15.81 -25.26
C GLY A 310 -18.34 -16.09 -26.10
N ASN A 311 -17.22 -15.41 -25.80
CA ASN A 311 -15.94 -15.60 -26.49
C ASN A 311 -14.93 -16.43 -25.66
N TYR A 312 -15.30 -16.88 -24.46
CA TYR A 312 -14.40 -17.59 -23.56
C TYR A 312 -14.23 -19.05 -24.00
N ILE A 313 -13.12 -19.35 -24.67
CA ILE A 313 -12.86 -20.67 -25.29
C ILE A 313 -11.73 -21.43 -24.59
N ASN A 314 -10.73 -20.73 -24.02
CA ASN A 314 -9.54 -21.35 -23.43
C ASN A 314 -9.29 -20.87 -21.98
N GLU A 315 -8.84 -21.79 -21.12
CA GLU A 315 -8.46 -21.51 -19.73
C GLU A 315 -7.21 -20.62 -19.60
N ASP A 316 -6.43 -20.44 -20.67
CA ASP A 316 -5.29 -19.53 -20.70
C ASP A 316 -5.69 -18.04 -20.81
N GLU A 317 -6.94 -17.73 -21.17
CA GLU A 317 -7.45 -16.36 -21.22
C GLU A 317 -8.00 -15.91 -19.87
N PRO A 318 -7.98 -14.60 -19.54
CA PRO A 318 -8.61 -14.10 -18.33
C PRO A 318 -10.09 -14.50 -18.30
N PRO A 319 -10.60 -15.04 -17.17
CA PRO A 319 -12.01 -15.42 -17.07
C PRO A 319 -12.91 -14.19 -17.26
N PRO A 320 -14.15 -14.35 -17.75
CA PRO A 320 -15.09 -13.25 -17.92
C PRO A 320 -15.25 -12.42 -16.63
N PHE A 321 -15.31 -11.10 -16.77
CA PHE A 321 -15.36 -10.18 -15.64
C PHE A 321 -16.23 -8.97 -15.93
N HIS A 322 -16.84 -8.43 -14.88
CA HIS A 322 -17.59 -7.17 -14.96
C HIS A 322 -16.65 -5.97 -14.98
N TYR A 323 -15.67 -5.95 -14.07
CA TYR A 323 -14.81 -4.79 -13.84
C TYR A 323 -13.36 -5.07 -14.23
N GLY A 324 -12.83 -4.30 -15.18
CA GLY A 324 -11.40 -4.34 -15.54
C GLY A 324 -10.51 -3.54 -14.60
N THR A 325 -11.11 -2.83 -13.64
CA THR A 325 -10.43 -2.08 -12.58
C THR A 325 -10.88 -2.60 -11.22
N HIS A 326 -10.03 -2.41 -10.21
CA HIS A 326 -10.34 -2.83 -8.85
C HIS A 326 -10.95 -1.67 -8.06
N TYR A 327 -11.65 -1.94 -6.96
CA TYR A 327 -12.22 -0.89 -6.08
C TYR A 327 -11.19 -0.29 -5.10
N SER A 328 -10.00 -0.91 -5.00
CA SER A 328 -8.94 -0.57 -4.05
C SER A 328 -7.58 -0.82 -4.67
N CYS A 329 -6.74 0.20 -4.79
CA CYS A 329 -5.34 0.03 -5.18
C CYS A 329 -4.49 1.17 -4.60
N ALA A 330 -3.17 1.01 -4.61
CA ALA A 330 -2.27 2.01 -4.06
C ALA A 330 -2.43 3.39 -4.73
N ALA A 331 -2.69 3.41 -6.05
CA ALA A 331 -2.92 4.66 -6.77
C ALA A 331 -4.15 5.42 -6.24
N TYR A 332 -5.19 4.74 -5.77
CA TYR A 332 -6.37 5.38 -5.20
C TYR A 332 -6.13 5.90 -3.78
N VAL A 333 -5.34 5.19 -2.98
CA VAL A 333 -4.90 5.69 -1.67
C VAL A 333 -4.11 6.99 -1.85
N LEU A 334 -3.16 7.00 -2.79
CA LEU A 334 -2.39 8.19 -3.13
C LEU A 334 -3.27 9.29 -3.72
N TYR A 335 -4.23 8.95 -4.59
CA TYR A 335 -5.21 9.89 -5.13
C TYR A 335 -5.95 10.63 -4.02
N TYR A 336 -6.44 9.92 -2.99
CA TYR A 336 -7.13 10.56 -1.86
C TYR A 336 -6.17 11.33 -0.94
N LEU A 337 -5.02 10.75 -0.60
CA LEU A 337 -4.14 11.28 0.44
C LEU A 337 -3.01 12.19 -0.07
N MET A 338 -2.96 12.52 -1.37
CA MET A 338 -1.86 13.29 -1.99
C MET A 338 -1.55 14.65 -1.35
N ARG A 339 -2.44 15.20 -0.51
CA ARG A 339 -2.24 16.46 0.24
C ARG A 339 -1.45 16.28 1.54
N LEU A 340 -1.25 15.04 1.99
CA LEU A 340 -0.58 14.70 3.23
C LEU A 340 0.77 14.04 2.96
N GLU A 341 1.78 14.43 3.73
CA GLU A 341 3.02 13.68 3.82
C GLU A 341 2.81 12.40 4.67
N PRO A 342 3.42 11.25 4.32
CA PRO A 342 4.38 11.03 3.24
C PRO A 342 3.75 10.74 1.86
N PHE A 343 2.43 10.71 1.73
CA PHE A 343 1.72 10.31 0.52
C PHE A 343 1.96 11.25 -0.67
N SER A 344 2.16 12.54 -0.44
CA SER A 344 2.55 13.51 -1.48
C SER A 344 3.83 13.09 -2.20
N ARG A 345 4.88 12.73 -1.44
CA ARG A 345 6.15 12.22 -2.01
C ARG A 345 5.96 10.90 -2.75
N LEU A 346 5.14 10.00 -2.21
CA LEU A 346 4.83 8.73 -2.88
C LEU A 346 4.08 8.95 -4.20
N ALA A 347 3.12 9.89 -4.23
CA ALA A 347 2.41 10.28 -5.44
C ALA A 347 3.33 10.87 -6.49
N LEU A 348 4.24 11.79 -6.10
CA LEU A 348 5.27 12.33 -6.99
C LEU A 348 6.18 11.23 -7.53
N SER A 349 6.64 10.32 -6.68
CA SER A 349 7.52 9.22 -7.10
C SER A 349 6.84 8.27 -8.09
N LEU A 350 5.53 8.04 -7.93
CA LEU A 350 4.75 7.21 -8.85
C LEU A 350 4.57 7.88 -10.23
N GLN A 351 4.59 9.21 -10.28
CA GLN A 351 4.31 10.02 -11.47
C GLN A 351 5.57 10.72 -12.02
N GLY A 352 6.75 10.12 -11.84
CA GLY A 352 7.99 10.61 -12.45
C GLY A 352 8.48 11.96 -11.90
N GLY A 353 8.18 12.27 -10.64
CA GLY A 353 8.62 13.46 -9.92
C GLY A 353 7.68 14.66 -10.01
N ARG A 354 6.48 14.49 -10.59
CA ARG A 354 5.47 15.55 -10.77
C ARG A 354 4.11 15.03 -10.32
N PHE A 355 3.18 15.91 -9.94
CA PHE A 355 1.81 15.46 -9.75
C PHE A 355 1.17 15.14 -11.11
N ASP A 356 0.12 14.31 -11.10
CA ASP A 356 -0.66 14.02 -12.30
C ASP A 356 -1.39 15.30 -12.79
N VAL A 357 -1.93 15.27 -14.01
CA VAL A 357 -2.66 16.41 -14.59
C VAL A 357 -3.84 16.81 -13.71
N SER A 358 -4.06 18.11 -13.58
CA SER A 358 -5.00 18.70 -12.62
C SER A 358 -6.43 18.14 -12.71
N ASP A 359 -6.92 17.86 -13.91
CA ASP A 359 -8.27 17.28 -14.15
C ASP A 359 -8.43 15.85 -13.62
N ARG A 360 -7.33 15.10 -13.46
CA ARG A 360 -7.34 13.74 -12.90
C ARG A 360 -7.10 13.71 -11.41
N LEU A 361 -6.74 14.84 -10.79
CA LEU A 361 -6.46 14.88 -9.35
C LEU A 361 -7.75 14.82 -8.53
N PHE A 362 -7.62 14.37 -7.29
CA PHE A 362 -8.72 14.41 -6.35
C PHE A 362 -8.97 15.85 -5.92
N HIS A 363 -10.08 16.44 -6.35
CA HIS A 363 -10.37 17.85 -6.06
C HIS A 363 -11.86 18.16 -5.81
N ASN A 364 -12.77 17.19 -5.92
CA ASN A 364 -14.20 17.40 -5.67
C ASN A 364 -14.87 16.07 -5.26
N ILE A 365 -15.49 16.04 -4.07
CA ILE A 365 -16.14 14.84 -3.53
C ILE A 365 -17.29 14.36 -4.42
N GLY A 366 -18.19 15.25 -4.81
CA GLY A 366 -19.37 14.91 -5.61
C GLY A 366 -19.01 14.42 -7.01
N SER A 367 -17.99 15.01 -7.64
CA SER A 367 -17.46 14.50 -8.92
C SER A 367 -16.82 13.11 -8.75
N SER A 368 -16.09 12.87 -7.66
CA SER A 368 -15.52 11.54 -7.38
C SER A 368 -16.60 10.49 -7.16
N TRP A 369 -17.67 10.81 -6.43
CA TRP A 369 -18.83 9.93 -6.27
C TRP A 369 -19.47 9.61 -7.61
N ARG A 370 -19.82 10.62 -8.42
CA ARG A 370 -20.45 10.42 -9.73
C ARG A 370 -19.58 9.61 -10.68
N SER A 371 -18.27 9.86 -10.71
CA SER A 371 -17.34 9.04 -11.49
C SER A 371 -17.41 7.57 -11.08
N ALA A 372 -17.30 7.29 -9.79
CA ALA A 372 -17.29 5.94 -9.25
C ALA A 372 -18.67 5.25 -9.25
N SER A 373 -19.79 5.97 -9.24
CA SER A 373 -21.16 5.44 -9.08
C SER A 373 -21.99 5.42 -10.37
N SER A 374 -21.70 6.27 -11.37
CA SER A 374 -22.53 6.35 -12.58
C SER A 374 -21.83 6.77 -13.88
N GLU A 375 -20.78 7.60 -13.85
CA GLU A 375 -20.28 8.27 -15.06
C GLU A 375 -19.12 7.54 -15.75
N ASN A 376 -18.26 6.83 -15.02
CA ASN A 376 -17.02 6.26 -15.57
C ASN A 376 -17.00 4.73 -15.46
N LEU A 377 -16.90 4.02 -16.60
CA LEU A 377 -16.82 2.56 -16.66
C LEU A 377 -15.49 1.98 -16.16
N GLN A 378 -14.48 2.83 -15.99
CA GLN A 378 -13.17 2.46 -15.47
C GLN A 378 -13.01 2.83 -13.98
N ASP A 379 -14.05 3.42 -13.36
CA ASP A 379 -14.04 3.82 -11.96
C ASP A 379 -15.13 3.08 -11.17
N VAL A 380 -14.69 2.17 -10.31
CA VAL A 380 -15.52 1.45 -9.33
C VAL A 380 -14.94 1.58 -7.92
N ARG A 381 -14.26 2.69 -7.66
CA ARG A 381 -13.51 2.93 -6.42
C ARG A 381 -14.41 2.98 -5.19
N GLU A 382 -13.98 2.29 -4.15
CA GLU A 382 -14.49 2.43 -2.79
C GLU A 382 -13.64 3.42 -1.99
N LEU A 383 -14.12 3.81 -0.81
CA LEU A 383 -13.44 4.75 0.09
C LEU A 383 -12.32 4.11 0.91
N ILE A 384 -11.58 4.98 1.58
CA ILE A 384 -10.58 4.66 2.60
C ILE A 384 -11.07 5.14 3.99
N PRO A 385 -10.56 4.57 5.10
CA PRO A 385 -11.00 4.93 6.46
C PRO A 385 -10.94 6.44 6.78
N GLU A 386 -10.00 7.17 6.18
CA GLU A 386 -9.71 8.58 6.45
C GLU A 386 -10.92 9.49 6.19
N PHE A 387 -11.86 9.09 5.31
CA PHE A 387 -13.13 9.79 5.09
C PHE A 387 -14.03 9.88 6.33
N PHE A 388 -13.72 9.12 7.38
CA PHE A 388 -14.54 9.01 8.60
C PHE A 388 -13.84 9.51 9.86
N TYR A 389 -12.60 10.01 9.77
CA TYR A 389 -11.89 10.55 10.92
C TYR A 389 -10.82 11.61 10.64
N LEU A 390 -10.37 11.83 9.40
CA LEU A 390 -9.20 12.66 9.10
C LEU A 390 -9.58 13.85 8.19
N PRO A 391 -9.89 15.04 8.71
CA PRO A 391 -10.25 16.19 7.87
C PRO A 391 -9.08 16.74 7.03
N GLU A 392 -7.83 16.50 7.46
CA GLU A 392 -6.63 17.11 6.90
C GLU A 392 -6.36 16.69 5.45
N PHE A 393 -6.76 15.49 5.00
CA PHE A 393 -6.53 15.08 3.61
C PHE A 393 -7.32 15.92 2.59
N LEU A 394 -8.32 16.67 3.05
CA LEU A 394 -9.14 17.56 2.22
C LEU A 394 -8.50 18.95 2.06
N VAL A 395 -7.48 19.26 2.86
CA VAL A 395 -6.87 20.59 2.97
C VAL A 395 -5.44 20.56 2.44
N ASN A 396 -5.12 21.41 1.47
CA ASN A 396 -3.76 21.58 0.98
C ASN A 396 -2.94 22.51 1.91
N SER A 397 -2.69 22.09 3.15
CA SER A 397 -1.96 22.88 4.14
C SER A 397 -0.49 23.08 3.79
N ASN A 398 0.07 22.16 3.00
CA ASN A 398 1.46 22.21 2.52
C ASN A 398 1.64 23.13 1.30
N MET A 399 0.56 23.74 0.79
CA MET A 399 0.60 24.65 -0.37
C MET A 399 1.23 24.02 -1.61
N PHE A 400 0.98 22.72 -1.84
CA PHE A 400 1.44 22.03 -3.05
C PHE A 400 0.81 22.67 -4.29
N ASP A 401 1.60 22.78 -5.36
CA ASP A 401 1.11 23.20 -6.67
C ASP A 401 0.51 21.99 -7.41
N PHE A 402 -0.82 21.96 -7.49
CA PHE A 402 -1.58 20.97 -8.23
C PHE A 402 -2.04 21.47 -9.60
N GLY A 403 -1.61 22.67 -10.01
CA GLY A 403 -1.96 23.27 -11.28
C GLY A 403 -3.42 23.72 -11.39
N THR A 404 -3.86 23.87 -12.63
CA THR A 404 -5.19 24.37 -13.00
C THR A 404 -5.83 23.41 -13.99
N THR A 405 -7.09 23.07 -13.78
CA THR A 405 -7.86 22.23 -14.71
C THR A 405 -8.04 22.91 -16.06
N GLN A 406 -8.44 22.13 -17.08
CA GLN A 406 -8.76 22.66 -18.41
C GLN A 406 -9.87 23.73 -18.39
N LEU A 407 -10.75 23.67 -17.39
CA LEU A 407 -11.82 24.65 -17.16
C LEU A 407 -11.34 25.92 -16.41
N GLY A 408 -10.02 26.08 -16.20
CA GLY A 408 -9.45 27.26 -15.55
C GLY A 408 -9.60 27.27 -14.02
N LYS A 409 -9.98 26.15 -13.40
CA LYS A 409 -10.11 26.06 -11.93
C LYS A 409 -8.80 25.58 -11.31
N THR A 410 -8.20 26.40 -10.46
CA THR A 410 -7.03 26.01 -9.67
C THR A 410 -7.37 24.85 -8.72
N VAL A 411 -6.52 23.82 -8.71
CA VAL A 411 -6.64 22.69 -7.78
C VAL A 411 -5.90 23.05 -6.49
N HIS A 412 -6.63 23.07 -5.37
CA HIS A 412 -6.06 23.39 -4.06
C HIS A 412 -6.73 22.53 -2.97
N HIS A 413 -7.61 23.10 -2.16
CA HIS A 413 -8.49 22.34 -1.27
C HIS A 413 -9.47 21.48 -2.07
N VAL A 414 -9.89 20.37 -1.49
CA VAL A 414 -10.95 19.55 -2.06
C VAL A 414 -12.27 20.33 -1.98
N THR A 415 -13.01 20.38 -3.08
CA THR A 415 -14.36 20.96 -3.12
C THR A 415 -15.31 20.02 -2.37
N LEU A 416 -15.90 20.53 -1.29
CA LEU A 416 -16.83 19.80 -0.43
C LEU A 416 -18.27 19.95 -0.93
N PRO A 417 -19.16 18.99 -0.60
CA PRO A 417 -20.60 19.15 -0.83
C PRO A 417 -21.15 20.32 -0.01
N LYS A 418 -22.27 20.89 -0.45
CA LYS A 418 -22.82 22.13 0.12
C LYS A 418 -23.22 21.98 1.58
N TRP A 419 -23.77 20.82 1.96
CA TRP A 419 -24.11 20.47 3.33
C TRP A 419 -22.92 20.46 4.30
N ALA A 420 -21.68 20.39 3.80
CA ALA A 420 -20.46 20.53 4.61
C ALA A 420 -20.10 22.00 4.88
N LYS A 421 -20.73 22.96 4.21
CA LYS A 421 -20.56 24.42 4.42
C LYS A 421 -19.11 24.89 4.34
N GLY A 422 -18.32 24.23 3.49
CA GLY A 422 -16.89 24.51 3.32
C GLY A 422 -16.00 24.08 4.49
N ASP A 423 -16.52 23.35 5.49
CA ASP A 423 -15.76 22.86 6.64
C ASP A 423 -15.43 21.37 6.52
N PRO A 424 -14.14 21.00 6.35
CA PRO A 424 -13.69 19.61 6.36
C PRO A 424 -14.06 18.82 7.62
N ASN A 425 -14.08 19.46 8.80
CA ASN A 425 -14.43 18.78 10.04
C ASN A 425 -15.91 18.41 10.05
N ARG A 426 -16.77 19.33 9.60
CA ARG A 426 -18.19 19.06 9.40
C ARG A 426 -18.41 17.92 8.40
N PHE A 427 -17.65 17.90 7.29
CA PHE A 427 -17.71 16.79 6.32
C PHE A 427 -17.41 15.44 6.98
N ILE A 428 -16.28 15.33 7.68
CA ILE A 428 -15.87 14.09 8.35
C ILE A 428 -16.87 13.67 9.42
N ARG A 429 -17.34 14.63 10.24
CA ARG A 429 -18.34 14.37 11.28
C ARG A 429 -19.63 13.81 10.70
N LEU A 430 -20.13 14.39 9.61
CA LEU A 430 -21.36 13.91 8.97
C LEU A 430 -21.16 12.54 8.32
N ASN A 431 -20.03 12.27 7.67
CA ASN A 431 -19.70 10.93 7.17
C ASN A 431 -19.66 9.89 8.31
N ARG A 432 -19.08 10.26 9.46
CA ARG A 432 -19.06 9.36 10.61
C ARG A 432 -20.45 9.17 11.22
N MET A 433 -21.27 10.21 11.31
CA MET A 433 -22.66 10.07 11.77
C MET A 433 -23.49 9.20 10.83
N ASP A 434 -23.28 9.33 9.53
CA ASP A 434 -23.96 8.55 8.50
C ASP A 434 -23.57 7.07 8.57
N LEU A 435 -22.27 6.77 8.69
CA LEU A 435 -21.75 5.42 8.86
C LEU A 435 -22.29 4.72 10.12
N GLU A 436 -22.59 5.47 11.17
CA GLU A 436 -23.10 4.95 12.45
C GLU A 436 -24.63 5.11 12.58
N SER A 437 -25.33 5.43 11.49
CA SER A 437 -26.79 5.55 11.48
C SER A 437 -27.47 4.19 11.46
N ASP A 438 -28.72 4.11 11.93
CA ASP A 438 -29.51 2.86 11.93
C ASP A 438 -29.78 2.28 10.53
N TYR A 439 -29.60 3.09 9.48
CA TYR A 439 -29.73 2.62 8.09
C TYR A 439 -28.56 1.71 7.68
N VAL A 440 -27.36 1.96 8.23
CA VAL A 440 -26.10 1.26 7.90
C VAL A 440 -25.84 0.12 8.87
#